data_AF-A0A965PEX9-F1
#
_entry.id   AF-A0A965PEX9-F1
#
_cell.length_a   1.000
_cell.length_b   1.000
_cell.length_c   1.000
_cell.angle_alpha   90.00
_cell.angle_beta   90.00
_cell.angle_gamma   90.00
#
_symmetry.space_group_name_H-M   'P 1'
#
loop_
_entity.id
_entity.type
_entity.pdbx_description
1 polymer ?
#
loop_
_entity_poly.entity_id
_entity_poly.type
_entity_poly.pdbx_seq_one_letter_code
_entity_poly.pdbx_strand_id
1 'polypeptide(L)'
;MFLVRSTITRPADVTAYASGDLVANSTTAGSVTPFTFTLDGYAQPVKISRFIMRSSNDTVTNKSFELLLFSVSPTVTNGDNGAFAVTAANGTNNFGGMFGSTAAKATGGGAINYFYPMDSAATFVNGWLEQHMTLPFYGLLRVMAAYTPASAETFTIAAECIPIKYG
;
A
#
# COMPACT_ATOMS: atom_id res chain seq x y z
N MET A 1 19.19 -1.63 8.54
CA MET A 1 17.75 -1.39 8.27
C MET A 1 17.63 -0.01 7.67
N PHE A 2 16.80 0.15 6.64
CA PHE A 2 16.56 1.43 5.97
C PHE A 2 15.10 1.50 5.50
N LEU A 3 14.65 2.67 5.03
CA LEU A 3 13.28 2.90 4.59
C LEU A 3 13.21 3.19 3.09
N VAL A 4 12.29 2.54 2.40
CA VAL A 4 11.84 2.93 1.05
C VAL A 4 10.47 3.56 1.18
N ARG A 5 10.21 4.64 0.45
CA ARG A 5 8.93 5.35 0.55
C ARG A 5 8.31 5.55 -0.82
N SER A 6 7.00 5.54 -0.84
CA SER A 6 6.20 5.91 -2.00
C SER A 6 5.01 6.73 -1.55
N THR A 7 4.65 7.75 -2.33
CA THR A 7 3.56 8.66 -2.01
C THR A 7 2.62 8.74 -3.20
N ILE A 8 1.32 8.66 -2.92
CA ILE A 8 0.28 9.06 -3.87
C ILE A 8 -0.52 10.23 -3.28
N THR A 9 -1.00 11.10 -4.16
CA THR A 9 -1.94 12.17 -3.84
C THR A 9 -3.24 11.84 -4.56
N ARG A 10 -4.35 11.76 -3.84
CA ARG A 10 -5.63 11.50 -4.49
C ARG A 10 -6.13 12.73 -5.26
N PRO A 11 -7.13 12.57 -6.15
CA PRO A 11 -7.86 13.70 -6.72
C PRO A 11 -8.37 14.70 -5.68
N ALA A 12 -8.53 15.95 -6.10
CA ALA A 12 -8.94 17.07 -5.24
C ALA A 12 -10.46 17.08 -5.01
N ASP A 13 -10.98 16.02 -4.39
CA ASP A 13 -12.39 15.92 -3.98
C ASP A 13 -12.53 15.27 -2.58
N VAL A 14 -13.75 15.32 -2.07
CA VAL A 14 -14.13 14.87 -0.72
C VAL A 14 -15.21 13.79 -0.77
N THR A 15 -15.30 13.06 -1.87
CA THR A 15 -16.24 11.93 -1.98
C THR A 15 -15.87 10.90 -0.93
N ALA A 16 -16.86 10.44 -0.15
CA ALA A 16 -16.61 9.45 0.87
C ALA A 16 -16.32 8.09 0.23
N TYR A 17 -15.30 7.41 0.75
CA TYR A 17 -15.04 6.02 0.41
C TYR A 17 -16.08 5.11 1.05
N ALA A 18 -16.45 4.06 0.34
CA ALA A 18 -17.05 2.86 0.89
C ALA A 18 -15.97 1.83 1.27
N SER A 19 -16.36 0.84 2.07
CA SER A 19 -15.50 -0.34 2.28
C SER A 19 -15.31 -1.07 0.95
N GLY A 20 -14.07 -1.44 0.64
CA GLY A 20 -13.69 -2.10 -0.60
C GLY A 20 -13.25 -1.15 -1.71
N ASP A 21 -13.33 0.17 -1.53
CA ASP A 21 -12.90 1.13 -2.54
C ASP A 21 -11.37 1.22 -2.66
N LEU A 22 -10.91 1.53 -3.87
CA LEU A 22 -9.52 1.81 -4.19
C LEU A 22 -9.16 3.25 -3.81
N VAL A 23 -8.03 3.41 -3.11
CA VAL A 23 -7.33 4.68 -2.97
C VAL A 23 -6.32 4.82 -4.11
N ALA A 24 -6.47 5.83 -4.96
CA ALA A 24 -5.61 6.05 -6.12
C ALA A 24 -5.39 7.55 -6.42
N ASN A 25 -4.44 7.84 -7.31
CA ASN A 25 -4.09 9.19 -7.73
C ASN A 25 -4.94 9.74 -8.89
N SER A 26 -5.88 8.96 -9.41
CA SER A 26 -6.75 9.35 -10.52
C SER A 26 -8.08 8.61 -10.44
N THR A 27 -9.18 9.28 -10.78
CA THR A 27 -10.51 8.65 -10.95
C THR A 27 -10.60 7.83 -12.24
N THR A 28 -9.67 8.01 -13.17
CA THR A 28 -9.61 7.26 -14.43
C THR A 28 -8.68 6.06 -14.28
N ALA A 29 -9.21 4.84 -14.40
CA ALA A 29 -8.47 3.59 -14.20
C ALA A 29 -7.15 3.51 -14.99
N GLY A 30 -7.15 3.90 -16.27
CA GLY A 30 -5.96 3.88 -17.13
C GLY A 30 -4.90 4.94 -16.77
N SER A 31 -5.21 5.86 -15.85
CA SER A 31 -4.28 6.89 -15.36
C SER A 31 -3.83 6.65 -13.92
N VAL A 32 -4.26 5.55 -13.30
CA VAL A 32 -3.81 5.17 -11.96
C VAL A 32 -2.36 4.71 -12.03
N THR A 33 -1.53 5.28 -11.17
CA THR A 33 -0.16 4.82 -10.92
C THR A 33 -0.08 4.23 -9.52
N PRO A 34 0.24 2.93 -9.37
CA PRO A 34 0.40 2.28 -8.08
C PRO A 34 1.53 2.93 -7.25
N PHE A 35 1.51 2.70 -5.94
CA PHE A 35 2.71 2.93 -5.13
C PHE A 35 3.86 2.13 -5.74
N THR A 36 5.00 2.77 -5.97
CA THR A 36 6.19 2.14 -6.52
C THR A 36 7.32 2.28 -5.53
N PHE A 37 7.92 1.16 -5.16
CA PHE A 37 9.04 1.08 -4.23
C PHE A 37 10.29 0.64 -4.99
N THR A 38 11.32 1.48 -4.98
CA THR A 38 12.61 1.21 -5.63
C THR A 38 13.72 1.16 -4.58
N LEU A 39 14.73 0.32 -4.83
CA LEU A 39 15.99 0.33 -4.10
C LEU A 39 17.08 0.89 -4.99
N ASP A 40 17.19 2.21 -5.03
CA ASP A 40 18.32 2.84 -5.69
C ASP A 40 19.61 2.43 -4.95
N GLY A 41 20.43 1.61 -5.60
CA GLY A 41 21.77 1.23 -5.10
C GLY A 41 21.88 -0.03 -4.22
N TYR A 42 20.81 -0.81 -4.00
CA TYR A 42 20.90 -2.11 -3.32
C TYR A 42 20.63 -3.26 -4.30
N ALA A 43 21.69 -3.97 -4.67
CA ALA A 43 21.62 -5.17 -5.53
C ALA A 43 21.30 -6.46 -4.77
N GLN A 44 21.07 -6.38 -3.46
CA GLN A 44 20.83 -7.53 -2.58
C GLN A 44 19.33 -7.66 -2.27
N PRO A 45 18.80 -8.89 -2.17
CA PRO A 45 17.46 -9.13 -1.66
C PRO A 45 17.24 -8.47 -0.29
N VAL A 46 16.05 -7.93 -0.09
CA VAL A 46 15.66 -7.31 1.17
C VAL A 46 14.47 -8.01 1.78
N LYS A 47 14.52 -8.12 3.09
CA LYS A 47 13.40 -8.52 3.93
C LYS A 47 12.58 -7.28 4.28
N ILE A 48 11.26 -7.36 4.13
CA ILE A 48 10.35 -6.29 4.58
C ILE A 48 9.77 -6.66 5.94
N SER A 49 10.07 -5.89 6.98
CA SER A 49 9.59 -6.17 8.35
C SER A 49 8.20 -5.61 8.65
N ARG A 50 7.91 -4.41 8.12
CA ARG A 50 6.62 -3.72 8.30
C ARG A 50 6.42 -2.66 7.23
N PHE A 51 5.16 -2.26 7.06
CA PHE A 51 4.81 -1.02 6.37
C PHE A 51 4.18 -0.03 7.35
N ILE A 52 4.48 1.26 7.13
CA ILE A 52 3.96 2.37 7.91
C ILE A 52 3.36 3.36 6.93
N MET A 53 2.09 3.68 7.09
CA MET A 53 1.45 4.71 6.28
C MET A 53 1.25 5.98 7.08
N ARG A 54 1.51 7.12 6.44
CA ARG A 54 1.10 8.44 6.90
C ARG A 54 0.11 9.02 5.91
N SER A 55 -1.04 9.48 6.41
CA SER A 55 -1.96 10.32 5.63
C SER A 55 -1.83 11.78 6.07
N SER A 56 -2.09 12.75 5.17
CA SER A 56 -2.06 14.18 5.51
C SER A 56 -3.27 14.68 6.30
N ASN A 57 -4.34 13.89 6.34
CA ASN A 57 -5.57 14.20 7.07
C ASN A 57 -5.55 13.49 8.44
N ASP A 58 -5.80 14.26 9.50
CA ASP A 58 -5.75 13.83 10.90
C ASP A 58 -7.02 13.13 11.40
N THR A 59 -8.08 13.11 10.60
CA THR A 59 -9.26 12.29 10.87
C THR A 59 -8.85 10.83 11.01
N VAL A 60 -9.22 10.16 12.11
CA VAL A 60 -8.85 8.75 12.36
C VAL A 60 -10.03 7.80 12.29
N THR A 61 -11.25 8.31 12.42
CA THR A 61 -12.47 7.50 12.40
C THR A 61 -12.55 6.70 11.12
N ASN A 62 -12.72 5.38 11.25
CA ASN A 62 -12.84 4.41 10.16
C ASN A 62 -11.66 4.36 9.15
N LYS A 63 -10.55 5.06 9.41
CA LYS A 63 -9.34 4.98 8.58
C LYS A 63 -8.62 3.66 8.79
N SER A 64 -9.12 2.64 8.09
CA SER A 64 -8.63 1.28 8.06
C SER A 64 -8.42 0.85 6.61
N PHE A 65 -7.32 0.17 6.35
CA PHE A 65 -6.85 -0.09 5.00
C PHE A 65 -6.22 -1.47 4.86
N GLU A 66 -6.16 -1.95 3.64
CA GLU A 66 -5.35 -3.07 3.21
C GLU A 66 -4.39 -2.64 2.11
N LEU A 67 -3.13 -3.05 2.23
CA LEU A 67 -2.10 -2.86 1.22
C LEU A 67 -1.87 -4.19 0.50
N LEU A 68 -2.13 -4.21 -0.80
CA LEU A 68 -1.90 -5.36 -1.67
C LEU A 68 -0.63 -5.10 -2.47
N LEU A 69 0.31 -6.04 -2.42
CA LEU A 69 1.61 -5.93 -3.08
C LEU A 69 1.67 -6.74 -4.37
N PHE A 70 2.48 -6.28 -5.32
CA PHE A 70 2.66 -6.90 -6.62
C PHE A 70 4.12 -6.83 -7.08
N SER A 71 4.61 -7.87 -7.75
CA SER A 71 5.95 -7.91 -8.36
C SER A 71 6.03 -7.20 -9.72
N VAL A 72 4.88 -6.90 -10.32
CA VAL A 72 4.73 -6.15 -11.57
C VAL A 72 3.67 -5.07 -11.36
N SER A 73 3.79 -3.93 -12.04
CA SER A 73 2.82 -2.84 -11.91
C SER A 73 1.40 -3.33 -12.25
N PRO A 74 0.47 -3.36 -11.28
CA PRO A 74 -0.87 -3.84 -11.52
C PRO A 74 -1.69 -2.86 -12.36
N THR A 75 -2.57 -3.41 -13.18
CA THR A 75 -3.62 -2.65 -13.88
C THR A 75 -4.95 -2.81 -13.13
N VAL A 76 -5.54 -1.70 -12.74
CA VAL A 76 -6.85 -1.63 -12.09
C VAL A 76 -7.96 -1.44 -13.12
N THR A 77 -9.18 -1.85 -12.78
CA THR A 77 -10.36 -1.63 -13.64
C THR A 77 -11.12 -0.34 -13.30
N ASN A 78 -10.89 0.20 -12.10
CA ASN A 78 -11.51 1.42 -11.58
C ASN A 78 -10.43 2.39 -11.07
N GLY A 79 -10.73 3.69 -11.06
CA GLY A 79 -9.88 4.68 -10.41
C GLY A 79 -10.21 4.89 -8.93
N ASP A 80 -9.73 6.00 -8.39
CA ASP A 80 -9.99 6.43 -7.02
C ASP A 80 -11.50 6.43 -6.71
N ASN A 81 -11.86 5.99 -5.51
CA ASN A 81 -13.23 5.90 -5.01
C ASN A 81 -14.13 4.93 -5.80
N GLY A 82 -13.55 4.10 -6.66
CA GLY A 82 -14.21 2.97 -7.30
C GLY A 82 -13.89 1.66 -6.59
N ALA A 83 -14.73 0.64 -6.81
CA ALA A 83 -14.52 -0.69 -6.22
C ALA A 83 -13.13 -1.24 -6.58
N PHE A 84 -12.38 -1.72 -5.58
CA PHE A 84 -11.08 -2.32 -5.79
C PHE A 84 -11.19 -3.55 -6.69
N ALA A 85 -10.55 -3.49 -7.86
CA ALA A 85 -10.48 -4.62 -8.78
C ALA A 85 -9.24 -4.50 -9.66
N VAL A 86 -8.52 -5.61 -9.78
CA VAL A 86 -7.32 -5.76 -10.62
C VAL A 86 -7.61 -6.75 -11.74
N THR A 87 -7.02 -6.53 -12.92
CA THR A 87 -7.25 -7.42 -14.07
C THR A 87 -6.63 -8.81 -13.86
N ALA A 88 -7.26 -9.85 -14.41
CA ALA A 88 -6.83 -11.24 -14.26
C ALA A 88 -5.40 -11.50 -14.77
N ALA A 89 -4.92 -10.71 -15.74
CA ALA A 89 -3.54 -10.75 -16.21
C ALA A 89 -2.50 -10.45 -15.10
N ASN A 90 -2.92 -9.75 -14.03
CA ASN A 90 -2.09 -9.43 -12.87
C ASN A 90 -2.41 -10.26 -11.62
N GLY A 91 -3.62 -10.83 -11.53
CA GLY A 91 -4.26 -11.21 -10.25
C GLY A 91 -3.63 -12.37 -9.49
N THR A 92 -3.08 -13.40 -10.16
CA THR A 92 -2.56 -14.61 -9.47
C THR A 92 -1.06 -14.81 -9.62
N ASN A 93 -0.48 -14.45 -10.76
CA ASN A 93 0.93 -14.74 -11.05
C ASN A 93 1.89 -13.66 -10.50
N ASN A 94 1.40 -12.44 -10.24
CA ASN A 94 2.22 -11.30 -9.82
C ASN A 94 1.84 -10.79 -8.42
N PHE A 95 0.91 -11.45 -7.72
CA PHE A 95 0.49 -11.05 -6.39
C PHE A 95 1.54 -11.38 -5.35
N GLY A 96 1.97 -10.37 -4.61
CA GLY A 96 3.08 -10.43 -3.66
C GLY A 96 2.68 -10.63 -2.20
N GLY A 97 1.41 -10.43 -1.87
CA GLY A 97 0.88 -10.54 -0.51
C GLY A 97 -0.03 -9.37 -0.13
N MET A 98 -0.65 -9.48 1.05
CA MET A 98 -1.58 -8.48 1.58
C MET A 98 -1.31 -8.19 3.05
N PHE A 99 -1.41 -6.92 3.41
CA PHE A 99 -1.19 -6.41 4.74
C PHE A 99 -2.40 -5.59 5.19
N GLY A 100 -2.87 -5.83 6.41
CA GLY A 100 -3.96 -5.10 7.04
C GLY A 100 -3.42 -4.04 7.99
N SER A 101 -4.08 -2.90 8.03
CA SER A 101 -3.68 -1.80 8.89
C SER A 101 -4.26 -1.91 10.30
N THR A 102 -3.54 -1.41 11.31
CA THR A 102 -4.12 -1.03 12.60
C THR A 102 -5.09 0.14 12.44
N ALA A 103 -5.85 0.43 13.49
CA ALA A 103 -6.55 1.70 13.62
C ALA A 103 -5.58 2.88 13.46
N ALA A 104 -6.05 3.95 12.79
CA ALA A 104 -5.28 5.16 12.59
C ALA A 104 -5.04 5.91 13.91
N LYS A 105 -3.90 6.59 14.01
CA LYS A 105 -3.53 7.46 15.14
C LYS A 105 -3.23 8.86 14.64
N ALA A 106 -3.93 9.87 15.15
CA ALA A 106 -3.73 11.26 14.80
C ALA A 106 -2.37 11.76 15.31
N THR A 107 -1.72 12.64 14.56
CA THR A 107 -0.43 13.24 14.95
C THR A 107 -0.42 14.77 14.93
N GLY A 108 -1.59 15.43 14.85
CA GLY A 108 -1.70 16.89 14.81
C GLY A 108 -1.32 17.54 13.47
N GLY A 109 -1.30 16.75 12.40
CA GLY A 109 -0.96 17.19 11.03
C GLY A 109 -1.07 16.05 10.02
N GLY A 110 -1.95 15.09 10.30
CA GLY A 110 -2.05 13.81 9.61
C GLY A 110 -2.35 12.66 10.57
N ALA A 111 -2.44 11.45 10.01
CA ALA A 111 -2.65 10.22 10.77
C ALA A 111 -1.68 9.11 10.35
N ILE A 112 -1.39 8.19 11.26
CA ILE A 112 -0.51 7.04 11.05
C ILE A 112 -1.30 5.73 11.15
N ASN A 113 -1.05 4.82 10.22
CA ASN A 113 -1.47 3.42 10.28
C ASN A 113 -0.24 2.50 10.20
N TYR A 114 -0.19 1.46 11.02
CA TYR A 114 0.81 0.39 10.92
C TYR A 114 0.23 -0.81 10.21
N PHE A 115 0.97 -1.45 9.33
CA PHE A 115 0.49 -2.58 8.54
C PHE A 115 1.18 -3.87 8.97
N TYR A 116 0.37 -4.91 9.10
CA TYR A 116 0.78 -6.26 9.46
C TYR A 116 0.28 -7.25 8.42
N PRO A 117 1.03 -8.31 8.14
CA PRO A 117 0.59 -9.30 7.17
C PRO A 117 -0.68 -10.04 7.61
N MET A 118 -1.55 -10.39 6.67
CA MET A 118 -2.86 -11.00 6.94
C MET A 118 -2.93 -12.51 6.74
N ASP A 119 -1.79 -13.21 6.57
CA ASP A 119 -1.82 -14.68 6.55
C ASP A 119 -1.98 -15.26 7.97
N SER A 120 -2.61 -16.43 8.06
CA SER A 120 -2.89 -17.12 9.32
C SER A 120 -1.67 -17.83 9.93
N ALA A 121 -0.52 -17.79 9.25
CA ALA A 121 0.74 -18.30 9.75
C ALA A 121 1.57 -17.11 10.23
N ALA A 122 1.31 -16.66 11.47
CA ALA A 122 2.08 -15.65 12.18
C ALA A 122 3.62 -15.91 12.27
N THR A 123 4.08 -16.98 11.63
CA THR A 123 5.46 -17.27 11.30
C THR A 123 5.78 -16.72 9.91
N PHE A 124 6.39 -15.54 9.86
CA PHE A 124 7.23 -15.13 8.73
C PHE A 124 6.55 -15.21 7.35
N VAL A 125 5.63 -14.27 7.08
CA VAL A 125 5.28 -13.83 5.70
C VAL A 125 6.53 -13.46 4.88
N ASN A 126 7.60 -13.22 5.60
CA ASN A 126 8.99 -13.30 5.18
C ASN A 126 9.36 -14.46 4.24
N GLY A 127 8.90 -15.71 4.37
CA GLY A 127 9.39 -16.78 3.49
C GLY A 127 9.14 -16.55 1.99
N TRP A 128 7.95 -16.06 1.62
CA TRP A 128 7.60 -15.75 0.24
C TRP A 128 8.09 -14.36 -0.19
N LEU A 129 7.92 -13.33 0.67
CA LEU A 129 8.41 -11.97 0.39
C LEU A 129 9.94 -11.88 0.30
N GLU A 130 10.68 -12.58 1.16
CA GLU A 130 12.16 -12.64 1.17
C GLU A 130 12.74 -13.34 -0.07
N GLN A 131 11.97 -14.24 -0.70
CA GLN A 131 12.40 -14.97 -1.89
C GLN A 131 11.92 -14.35 -3.22
N HIS A 132 10.83 -13.57 -3.21
CA HIS A 132 10.13 -13.20 -4.46
C HIS A 132 9.94 -11.69 -4.68
N MET A 133 10.24 -10.82 -3.72
CA MET A 133 10.16 -9.37 -3.95
C MET A 133 11.49 -8.81 -4.42
N THR A 134 11.76 -8.98 -5.71
CA THR A 134 12.72 -8.15 -6.45
C THR A 134 12.14 -6.75 -6.63
N LEU A 135 13.00 -5.74 -6.52
CA LEU A 135 12.59 -4.36 -6.78
C LEU A 135 12.78 -3.99 -8.26
N PRO A 136 11.97 -3.08 -8.80
CA PRO A 136 10.87 -2.40 -8.12
C PRO A 136 9.70 -3.32 -7.81
N PHE A 137 9.00 -3.03 -6.73
CA PHE A 137 7.70 -3.64 -6.44
C PHE A 137 6.62 -2.58 -6.25
N TYR A 138 5.37 -3.02 -6.33
CA TYR A 138 4.23 -2.15 -6.44
C TYR A 138 3.20 -2.42 -5.34
N GLY A 139 2.41 -1.41 -5.01
CA GLY A 139 1.35 -1.50 -4.01
C GLY A 139 0.07 -0.78 -4.45
N LEU A 140 -1.07 -1.37 -4.12
CA LEU A 140 -2.38 -0.74 -4.19
C LEU A 140 -3.02 -0.73 -2.80
N LEU A 141 -3.75 0.34 -2.49
CA LEU A 141 -4.37 0.53 -1.18
C LEU A 141 -5.89 0.44 -1.30
N ARG A 142 -6.48 -0.44 -0.50
CA ARG A 142 -7.93 -0.65 -0.39
C ARG A 142 -8.42 -0.10 0.94
N VAL A 143 -9.56 0.56 0.93
CA VAL A 143 -10.25 1.03 2.13
C VAL A 143 -11.07 -0.10 2.74
N MET A 144 -11.06 -0.25 4.07
CA MET A 144 -11.79 -1.32 4.77
C MET A 144 -13.02 -0.86 5.53
N ALA A 145 -13.20 0.44 5.71
CA ALA A 145 -14.40 1.02 6.30
C ALA A 145 -14.67 2.40 5.71
N ALA A 146 -15.95 2.80 5.67
CA ALA A 146 -16.33 4.07 5.08
C ALA A 146 -15.72 5.25 5.84
N TYR A 147 -15.02 6.12 5.11
CA TYR A 147 -14.49 7.37 5.65
C TYR A 147 -14.49 8.47 4.59
N THR A 148 -14.68 9.71 5.04
CA THR A 148 -14.57 10.88 4.17
C THR A 148 -13.13 11.38 4.19
N PRO A 149 -12.44 11.39 3.06
CA PRO A 149 -11.07 11.87 2.99
C PRO A 149 -11.00 13.40 2.87
N ALA A 150 -9.82 13.98 3.06
CA ALA A 150 -9.60 15.39 2.75
C ALA A 150 -9.38 15.61 1.24
N SER A 151 -9.67 16.81 0.74
CA SER A 151 -9.33 17.16 -0.65
C SER A 151 -7.83 17.04 -0.87
N ALA A 152 -7.42 16.34 -1.93
CA ALA A 152 -6.02 16.06 -2.26
C ALA A 152 -5.22 15.43 -1.09
N GLU A 153 -5.85 14.58 -0.28
CA GLU A 153 -5.17 13.85 0.80
C GLU A 153 -3.98 13.06 0.22
N THR A 154 -2.85 13.11 0.89
CA THR A 154 -1.67 12.35 0.50
C THR A 154 -1.55 11.12 1.38
N PHE A 155 -1.09 10.02 0.78
CA PHE A 155 -0.80 8.77 1.46
C PHE A 155 0.64 8.44 1.17
N THR A 156 1.48 8.42 2.19
CA THR A 156 2.89 8.02 2.10
C THR A 156 3.07 6.70 2.81
N ILE A 157 3.47 5.67 2.07
CA ILE A 157 3.80 4.36 2.63
C ILE A 157 5.32 4.23 2.70
N ALA A 158 5.82 3.87 3.88
CA ALA A 158 7.21 3.52 4.12
C ALA A 158 7.33 2.01 4.36
N ALA A 159 8.15 1.34 3.57
CA ALA A 159 8.56 -0.05 3.77
C ALA A 159 9.85 -0.08 4.60
N GLU A 160 9.85 -0.85 5.68
CA GLU A 160 11.08 -1.13 6.43
C GLU A 160 11.83 -2.31 5.85
N CYS A 161 12.98 -2.01 5.27
CA CYS A 161 13.82 -2.97 4.58
C CYS A 161 15.04 -3.35 5.44
N ILE A 162 15.27 -4.65 5.56
CA ILE A 162 16.45 -5.24 6.20
C ILE A 162 17.23 -5.98 5.10
N PRO A 163 18.48 -5.57 4.80
CA PRO A 163 19.32 -6.31 3.84
C PRO A 163 19.53 -7.75 4.29
N ILE A 164 19.35 -8.71 3.38
CA ILE A 164 19.74 -10.10 3.60
C ILE A 164 21.23 -10.20 3.29
N LYS A 165 22.05 -10.57 4.28
CA LYS A 165 23.46 -10.91 4.04
C LYS A 165 23.53 -12.40 3.75
N TYR A 166 23.91 -12.76 2.52
CA TYR A 166 24.38 -14.11 2.26
C TYR A 166 25.76 -14.25 2.92
N GLY A 167 25.84 -15.14 3.91
CA GLY A 167 27.10 -15.54 4.54
C GLY A 167 27.85 -16.55 3.70
#